data_AF-A0A9Q1KP27-F1
#
_entry.id   AF-A0A9Q1KP27-F1
#
_cell.length_a   1.000
_cell.length_b   1.000
_cell.length_c   1.000
_cell.angle_alpha   90.00
_cell.angle_beta   90.00
_cell.angle_gamma   90.00
#
_symmetry.space_group_name_H-M   'P 1'
#
loop_
_entity.id
_entity.type
_entity.pdbx_description
1 polymer ?
#
loop_
_entity_poly.entity_id
_entity_poly.type
_entity_poly.pdbx_seq_one_letter_code
_entity_poly.pdbx_strand_id
1 'polypeptide(L)'
;MELGYDILSLLLLEEMNEKLFHELLIDNVEELLPMVYIPTVGEACQGYGSIFRHPQGLFFEDFADHNAFHVLAKYGSTHLVSNDDIQGTASLVLAGLLAAQKLAGKTLADQTFLFLGVGEACVSKNFWSSFSFFIAQHMQQAKQHNDSINLIEISV
;
A
#
# COMPACT_ATOMS: atom_id res chain seq x y z
N MET A 1 10.89 -23.27 -12.19
CA MET A 1 11.79 -23.79 -11.15
C MET A 1 13.07 -22.97 -11.02
N GLU A 2 13.22 -21.82 -11.72
CA GLU A 2 14.37 -20.91 -11.59
C GLU A 2 14.19 -19.87 -10.47
N LEU A 3 12.98 -19.32 -10.27
CA LEU A 3 12.69 -18.24 -9.31
C LEU A 3 13.08 -18.53 -7.84
N GLY A 4 13.08 -19.81 -7.44
CA GLY A 4 13.29 -20.20 -6.04
C GLY A 4 14.71 -19.96 -5.54
N TYR A 5 15.73 -20.15 -6.38
CA TYR A 5 17.12 -20.03 -5.95
C TYR A 5 17.57 -18.58 -5.80
N ASP A 6 17.01 -17.67 -6.61
CA ASP A 6 17.37 -16.26 -6.59
C ASP A 6 16.86 -15.57 -5.33
N ILE A 7 15.60 -15.79 -4.95
CA ILE A 7 15.05 -15.26 -3.69
C ILE A 7 15.74 -15.86 -2.46
N LEU A 8 16.03 -17.17 -2.46
CA LEU A 8 16.77 -17.82 -1.36
C LEU A 8 18.19 -17.23 -1.19
N SER A 9 18.82 -16.82 -2.30
CA SER A 9 20.14 -16.19 -2.28
C SER A 9 20.08 -14.76 -1.74
N LEU A 10 19.03 -14.00 -2.07
CA LEU A 10 18.79 -12.66 -1.53
C LEU A 10 18.48 -12.69 -0.03
N LEU A 11 17.63 -13.63 0.43
CA LEU A 11 17.34 -13.81 1.85
C LEU A 11 18.60 -14.20 2.64
N LEU A 12 19.46 -15.06 2.06
CA LEU A 12 20.76 -15.39 2.65
C LEU A 12 21.69 -14.17 2.72
N LEU A 13 21.69 -13.32 1.70
CA LEU A 13 22.50 -12.10 1.68
C LEU A 13 22.04 -11.12 2.76
N GLU A 14 20.74 -10.94 2.93
CA GLU A 14 20.16 -10.13 4.01
C GLU A 14 20.64 -10.61 5.38
N GLU A 15 20.57 -11.92 5.63
CA GLU A 15 21.04 -12.54 6.88
C GLU A 15 22.55 -12.37 7.11
N MET A 16 23.35 -12.47 6.06
CA MET A 16 24.81 -12.41 6.15
C MET A 16 25.35 -10.98 6.22
N ASN A 17 24.74 -10.05 5.49
CA ASN A 17 25.17 -8.67 5.38
C ASN A 17 24.01 -7.77 4.90
N GLU A 18 23.15 -7.39 5.84
CA GLU A 18 22.04 -6.46 5.65
C GLU A 18 22.42 -5.18 4.89
N LYS A 19 23.61 -4.61 5.15
CA LYS A 19 24.07 -3.40 4.44
C LYS A 19 24.27 -3.65 2.95
N LEU A 20 24.96 -4.74 2.61
CA LEU A 20 25.21 -5.11 1.22
C LEU A 20 23.91 -5.51 0.51
N PHE A 21 22.99 -6.15 1.22
CA PHE A 21 21.65 -6.44 0.70
C PHE A 21 20.91 -5.16 0.30
N HIS A 22 20.86 -4.16 1.18
CA HIS A 22 20.20 -2.89 0.85
C HIS A 22 20.93 -2.09 -0.24
N GLU A 23 22.26 -2.10 -0.27
CA GLU A 23 23.04 -1.44 -1.33
C GLU A 23 22.72 -2.06 -2.70
N LEU A 24 22.76 -3.40 -2.78
CA LEU A 24 22.41 -4.14 -4.00
C LEU A 24 20.97 -3.86 -4.45
N LEU A 25 20.02 -3.85 -3.51
CA LEU A 25 18.61 -3.55 -3.77
C LEU A 25 18.40 -2.14 -4.32
N ILE A 26 19.02 -1.14 -3.73
CA ILE A 26 18.87 0.26 -4.15
C ILE A 26 19.47 0.45 -5.55
N ASP A 27 20.63 -0.14 -5.82
CA ASP A 27 21.32 0.00 -7.10
C ASP A 27 20.59 -0.71 -8.26
N ASN A 28 19.73 -1.70 -7.95
CA ASN A 28 19.06 -2.55 -8.95
C ASN A 28 17.54 -2.68 -8.69
N VAL A 29 16.91 -1.61 -8.20
CA VAL A 29 15.53 -1.65 -7.69
C VAL A 29 14.51 -2.15 -8.72
N GLU A 30 14.65 -1.81 -10.00
CA GLU A 30 13.69 -2.23 -11.04
C GLU A 30 13.67 -3.74 -11.25
N GLU A 31 14.82 -4.41 -11.10
CA GLU A 31 14.97 -5.86 -11.28
C GLU A 31 14.71 -6.63 -9.99
N LEU A 32 15.20 -6.10 -8.85
CA LEU A 32 15.17 -6.83 -7.58
C LEU A 32 13.89 -6.62 -6.79
N LEU A 33 13.21 -5.48 -6.92
CA LEU A 33 11.99 -5.20 -6.16
C LEU A 33 10.88 -6.25 -6.42
N PRO A 34 10.61 -6.68 -7.66
CA PRO A 34 9.63 -7.75 -7.91
C PRO A 34 10.04 -9.12 -7.36
N MET A 35 11.34 -9.34 -7.07
CA MET A 35 11.83 -10.59 -6.45
C MET A 35 11.67 -10.58 -4.93
N VAL A 36 11.88 -9.44 -4.26
CA VAL A 36 11.75 -9.33 -2.80
C VAL A 36 10.36 -8.90 -2.32
N TYR A 37 9.48 -8.49 -3.24
CA TYR A 37 8.10 -8.10 -2.95
C TYR A 37 7.11 -8.77 -3.91
N ILE A 38 5.94 -8.16 -4.13
CA ILE A 38 4.94 -8.68 -5.08
C ILE A 38 5.51 -8.76 -6.51
N PRO A 39 5.24 -9.83 -7.26
CA PRO A 39 4.37 -10.97 -6.92
C PRO A 39 5.07 -12.12 -6.17
N THR A 40 6.39 -12.15 -6.14
CA THR A 40 7.20 -13.31 -5.71
C THR A 40 6.98 -13.67 -4.24
N VAL A 41 6.83 -12.68 -3.36
CA VAL A 41 6.54 -12.93 -1.93
C VAL A 41 5.24 -13.70 -1.72
N GLY A 42 4.23 -13.51 -2.57
CA GLY A 42 2.96 -14.24 -2.49
C GLY A 42 3.14 -15.75 -2.76
N GLU A 43 3.95 -16.09 -3.76
CA GLU A 43 4.33 -17.49 -4.03
C GLU A 43 5.17 -18.08 -2.89
N ALA A 44 6.12 -17.30 -2.36
CA ALA A 44 6.94 -17.71 -1.22
C ALA A 44 6.09 -17.98 0.03
N CYS A 45 5.08 -17.14 0.31
CA CYS A 45 4.13 -17.32 1.41
C CYS A 45 3.30 -18.60 1.27
N GLN A 46 2.82 -18.91 0.06
CA GLN A 46 2.10 -20.18 -0.20
C GLN A 46 2.98 -21.40 0.07
N GLY A 47 4.29 -21.28 -0.18
CA GLY A 47 5.30 -22.31 0.05
C GLY A 47 6.04 -22.21 1.38
N TYR A 48 5.67 -21.30 2.29
CA TYR A 48 6.54 -20.87 3.41
C TYR A 48 7.02 -22.03 4.28
N GLY A 49 6.16 -23.02 4.53
CA GLY A 49 6.52 -24.21 5.30
C GLY A 49 7.69 -25.03 4.71
N SER A 50 7.96 -24.90 3.41
CA SER A 50 9.05 -25.59 2.72
C SER A 50 10.34 -24.77 2.62
N ILE A 51 10.26 -23.45 2.79
CA ILE A 51 11.40 -22.52 2.68
C ILE A 51 11.81 -21.89 4.02
N PHE A 52 11.05 -22.18 5.09
CA PHE A 52 11.30 -21.68 6.43
C PHE A 52 12.72 -21.99 6.91
N ARG A 53 13.40 -20.96 7.46
CA ARG A 53 14.72 -21.10 8.07
C ARG A 53 14.71 -20.77 9.56
N HIS A 54 14.30 -19.56 9.92
CA HIS A 54 14.17 -19.08 11.29
C HIS A 54 13.18 -17.91 11.36
N PRO A 55 12.64 -17.57 12.53
CA PRO A 55 11.71 -16.44 12.65
C PRO A 55 12.44 -15.10 12.44
N GLN A 56 11.90 -14.23 11.58
CA GLN A 56 12.47 -12.92 11.23
C GLN A 56 11.73 -11.71 11.83
N GLY A 57 10.63 -11.92 12.57
CA GLY A 57 9.93 -10.82 13.25
C GLY A 57 8.45 -11.10 13.52
N LEU A 58 7.75 -10.07 13.97
CA LEU A 58 6.30 -10.04 14.13
C LEU A 58 5.75 -8.89 13.28
N PHE A 59 4.94 -9.21 12.28
CA PHE A 59 4.36 -8.26 11.33
C PHE A 59 2.84 -8.23 11.47
N PHE A 60 2.27 -7.03 11.36
CA PHE A 60 0.83 -6.79 11.36
C PHE A 60 0.45 -6.23 9.98
N GLU A 61 0.27 -7.11 9.00
CA GLU A 61 0.03 -6.82 7.58
C GLU A 61 -0.90 -7.91 7.00
N ASP A 62 -1.60 -7.64 5.89
CA ASP A 62 -2.47 -8.60 5.19
C ASP A 62 -3.55 -9.25 6.09
N PHE A 63 -4.19 -8.45 6.95
CA PHE A 63 -5.36 -8.94 7.69
C PHE A 63 -6.58 -9.02 6.79
N ALA A 64 -7.44 -10.02 7.01
CA ALA A 64 -8.77 -9.98 6.41
C ALA A 64 -9.52 -8.71 6.85
N ASP A 65 -10.26 -8.09 5.93
CA ASP A 65 -10.97 -6.81 6.04
C ASP A 65 -11.46 -6.48 7.46
N HIS A 66 -12.29 -7.35 8.04
CA HIS A 66 -12.89 -7.13 9.36
C HIS A 66 -11.87 -6.99 10.51
N ASN A 67 -10.74 -7.70 10.43
CA ASN A 67 -9.68 -7.69 11.45
C ASN A 67 -8.74 -6.49 11.26
N ALA A 68 -8.38 -6.15 10.01
CA ALA A 68 -7.58 -4.97 9.72
C ALA A 68 -8.24 -3.71 10.31
N PHE A 69 -9.54 -3.56 10.05
CA PHE A 69 -10.32 -2.44 10.58
C PHE A 69 -10.42 -2.46 12.11
N HIS A 70 -10.62 -3.63 12.71
CA HIS A 70 -10.74 -3.74 14.17
C HIS A 70 -9.44 -3.35 14.88
N VAL A 71 -8.30 -3.83 14.38
CA VAL A 71 -6.97 -3.52 14.95
C VAL A 71 -6.67 -2.03 14.80
N LEU A 72 -6.89 -1.45 13.61
CA LEU A 72 -6.64 -0.03 13.38
C LEU A 72 -7.53 0.86 14.25
N ALA A 73 -8.83 0.57 14.35
CA ALA A 73 -9.76 1.34 15.18
C ALA A 73 -9.43 1.26 16.68
N LYS A 74 -8.97 0.09 17.14
CA LYS A 74 -8.66 -0.14 18.56
C LYS A 74 -7.34 0.48 18.98
N TYR A 75 -6.31 0.41 18.13
CA TYR A 75 -4.95 0.78 18.51
C TYR A 75 -4.44 2.08 17.87
N GLY A 76 -5.04 2.57 16.79
CA GLY A 76 -4.52 3.71 16.03
C GLY A 76 -4.48 5.05 16.78
N SER A 77 -5.25 5.21 17.87
CA SER A 77 -5.20 6.42 18.72
C SER A 77 -4.29 6.29 19.94
N THR A 78 -3.85 5.08 20.27
CA THR A 78 -3.11 4.79 21.50
C THR A 78 -1.70 4.27 21.24
N HIS A 79 -1.45 3.73 20.05
CA HIS A 79 -0.18 3.14 19.63
C HIS A 79 0.21 3.70 18.26
N LEU A 80 1.52 3.72 17.98
CA LEU A 80 2.04 4.07 16.67
C LEU A 80 1.81 2.90 15.71
N VAL A 81 0.58 2.79 15.21
CA VAL A 81 0.14 1.72 14.31
C VAL A 81 -0.50 2.36 13.08
N SER A 82 -0.06 1.93 11.91
CA SER A 82 -0.68 2.21 10.62
C SER A 82 -0.99 0.90 9.89
N ASN A 83 -1.88 0.96 8.91
CA ASN A 83 -2.14 -0.16 7.99
C ASN A 83 -1.90 0.34 6.56
N ASP A 84 -0.97 -0.31 5.84
CA ASP A 84 -0.54 0.13 4.51
C ASP A 84 -1.62 -0.13 3.44
N ASP A 85 -2.32 -1.27 3.52
CA ASP A 85 -3.42 -1.62 2.61
C ASP A 85 -4.51 -0.53 2.54
N ILE A 86 -4.80 0.09 3.69
CA ILE A 86 -5.81 1.14 3.83
C ILE A 86 -5.19 2.53 3.65
N GLN A 87 -4.18 2.88 4.45
CA GLN A 87 -3.67 4.25 4.54
C GLN A 87 -2.57 4.52 3.50
N GLY A 88 -1.70 3.55 3.24
CA GLY A 88 -0.64 3.62 2.22
C GLY A 88 -1.24 3.68 0.83
N THR A 89 -2.14 2.75 0.51
CA THR A 89 -2.87 2.72 -0.78
C THR A 89 -3.63 4.03 -1.02
N ALA A 90 -4.38 4.53 -0.03
CA ALA A 90 -5.10 5.80 -0.17
C ALA A 90 -4.15 6.98 -0.45
N SER A 91 -2.99 6.99 0.21
CA SER A 91 -1.97 8.03 0.02
C SER A 91 -1.35 7.98 -1.37
N LEU A 92 -1.01 6.79 -1.88
CA LEU A 92 -0.43 6.60 -3.20
C LEU A 92 -1.42 6.96 -4.33
N VAL A 93 -2.68 6.56 -4.18
CA VAL A 93 -3.75 6.92 -5.12
C VAL A 93 -3.92 8.45 -5.17
N LEU A 94 -3.98 9.12 -4.02
CA LEU A 94 -4.09 10.58 -3.96
C LEU A 94 -2.89 11.27 -4.62
N ALA A 95 -1.67 10.79 -4.36
CA ALA A 95 -0.46 11.34 -4.99
C ALA A 95 -0.52 11.24 -6.52
N GLY A 96 -0.98 10.10 -7.05
CA GLY A 96 -1.20 9.91 -8.49
C GLY A 96 -2.24 10.87 -9.06
N LEU A 97 -3.36 11.08 -8.36
CA LEU A 97 -4.40 12.03 -8.77
C LEU A 97 -3.92 13.47 -8.78
N LEU A 98 -3.16 13.89 -7.76
CA LEU A 98 -2.57 15.23 -7.68
C LEU A 98 -1.51 15.45 -8.78
N ALA A 99 -0.73 14.42 -9.13
CA ALA A 99 0.19 14.48 -10.26
C ALA A 99 -0.56 14.62 -11.59
N ALA A 100 -1.63 13.84 -11.80
CA ALA A 100 -2.46 13.90 -12.99
C ALA A 100 -3.21 15.25 -13.12
N GLN A 101 -3.62 15.85 -12.01
CA GLN A 101 -4.28 17.16 -11.97
C GLN A 101 -3.45 18.24 -12.69
N LYS A 102 -2.12 18.21 -12.53
CA LYS A 102 -1.19 19.15 -13.19
C LYS A 102 -1.23 19.04 -14.71
N LEU A 103 -1.56 17.86 -15.24
CA LEU A 103 -1.68 17.60 -16.67
C LEU A 103 -3.09 17.90 -17.20
N ALA A 104 -4.11 17.64 -16.39
CA ALA A 104 -5.51 17.81 -16.77
C ALA A 104 -5.97 19.28 -16.80
N GLY A 105 -5.28 20.18 -16.11
CA GLY A 105 -5.63 21.61 -16.04
C GLY A 105 -6.98 21.89 -15.37
N LYS A 106 -7.50 20.92 -14.63
CA LYS A 106 -8.78 20.93 -13.91
C LYS A 106 -8.53 20.59 -12.46
N THR A 107 -9.38 21.06 -11.55
CA THR A 107 -9.27 20.68 -10.13
C THR A 107 -9.76 19.25 -9.90
N LEU A 108 -9.43 18.65 -8.76
CA LEU A 108 -9.99 17.34 -8.39
C LEU A 108 -11.52 17.38 -8.28
N ALA A 109 -12.10 18.53 -7.95
CA ALA A 109 -13.54 18.69 -7.87
C ALA A 109 -14.24 18.74 -9.24
N ASP A 110 -13.52 19.16 -10.28
CA ASP A 110 -14.02 19.12 -11.65
C ASP A 110 -14.02 17.71 -12.25
N GLN A 111 -13.45 16.72 -11.54
CA GLN A 111 -13.34 15.34 -11.98
C GLN A 111 -14.49 14.49 -11.42
N THR A 112 -14.80 13.43 -12.16
CA THR A 112 -15.66 12.34 -11.67
C THR A 112 -14.82 11.10 -11.53
N PHE A 113 -14.79 10.52 -10.33
CA PHE A 113 -14.02 9.31 -10.04
C PHE A 113 -14.94 8.09 -9.99
N LEU A 114 -14.54 7.04 -10.70
CA LEU A 114 -15.18 5.73 -10.68
C LEU A 114 -14.25 4.74 -9.97
N PHE A 115 -14.74 4.12 -8.90
CA PHE A 115 -14.03 3.05 -8.18
C PHE A 115 -14.64 1.69 -8.53
N LEU A 116 -13.79 0.71 -8.82
CA LEU A 116 -14.17 -0.65 -9.24
C LEU A 116 -13.61 -1.69 -8.27
N GLY A 117 -14.50 -2.44 -7.59
CA GLY A 117 -14.15 -3.57 -6.72
C GLY A 117 -14.44 -3.33 -5.23
N VAL A 118 -14.72 -4.39 -4.45
CA VAL A 118 -15.25 -4.31 -3.06
C VAL A 118 -14.20 -4.60 -1.96
N GLY A 119 -12.90 -4.51 -2.26
CA GLY A 119 -11.81 -4.85 -1.32
C GLY A 119 -11.29 -3.68 -0.47
N GLU A 120 -10.38 -3.98 0.48
CA GLU A 120 -9.75 -2.99 1.39
C GLU A 120 -9.21 -1.75 0.67
N ALA A 121 -8.59 -1.96 -0.50
CA ALA A 121 -7.97 -0.95 -1.36
C ALA A 121 -8.96 -0.08 -2.17
N CYS A 122 -10.23 -0.47 -2.31
CA CYS A 122 -11.17 0.24 -3.20
C CYS A 122 -12.49 0.68 -2.54
N VAL A 123 -13.00 -0.03 -1.52
CA VAL A 123 -14.39 0.20 -1.03
C VAL A 123 -14.55 0.15 0.50
N SER A 124 -13.48 0.09 1.29
CA SER A 124 -13.70 0.23 2.73
C SER A 124 -14.16 1.67 3.05
N LYS A 125 -15.22 1.82 3.86
CA LYS A 125 -15.65 3.13 4.42
C LYS A 125 -14.49 3.90 5.07
N ASN A 126 -13.46 3.16 5.51
CA ASN A 126 -12.25 3.67 6.11
C ASN A 126 -11.21 4.11 5.07
N PHE A 127 -11.04 3.42 3.93
CA PHE A 127 -10.28 3.94 2.78
C PHE A 127 -10.88 5.26 2.34
N TRP A 128 -12.21 5.35 2.22
CA TRP A 128 -12.88 6.62 1.91
C TRP A 128 -12.67 7.67 3.01
N SER A 129 -12.76 7.29 4.28
CA SER A 129 -12.50 8.20 5.40
C SER A 129 -11.06 8.72 5.39
N SER A 130 -10.07 7.86 5.15
CA SER A 130 -8.65 8.21 5.03
C SER A 130 -8.38 9.05 3.78
N PHE A 131 -8.88 8.65 2.62
CA PHE A 131 -8.77 9.38 1.37
C PHE A 131 -9.43 10.76 1.46
N SER A 132 -10.65 10.83 2.00
CA SER A 132 -11.35 12.09 2.28
C SER A 132 -10.62 12.93 3.32
N PHE A 133 -10.04 12.32 4.35
CA PHE A 133 -9.24 13.03 5.35
C PHE A 133 -7.98 13.63 4.73
N PHE A 134 -7.26 12.88 3.89
CA PHE A 134 -6.08 13.36 3.19
C PHE A 134 -6.43 14.43 2.15
N ILE A 135 -7.51 14.24 1.38
CA ILE A 135 -8.06 15.29 0.52
C ILE A 135 -8.45 16.51 1.35
N ALA A 136 -9.13 16.37 2.48
CA ALA A 136 -9.54 17.49 3.31
C ALA A 136 -8.36 18.23 3.92
N GLN A 137 -7.30 17.55 4.35
CA GLN A 137 -6.06 18.19 4.80
C GLN A 137 -5.35 18.94 3.66
N HIS A 138 -5.30 18.34 2.46
CA HIS A 138 -4.72 18.98 1.28
C HIS A 138 -5.57 20.18 0.81
N MET A 139 -6.89 20.02 0.78
CA MET A 139 -7.87 21.05 0.43
C MET A 139 -8.00 22.14 1.50
N GLN A 140 -7.59 21.90 2.76
CA GLN A 140 -7.44 22.97 3.77
C GLN A 140 -6.27 23.91 3.46
N GLN A 141 -5.25 23.45 2.72
CA GLN A 141 -4.26 24.36 2.12
C GLN A 141 -4.82 25.06 0.87
N ALA A 142 -5.80 24.46 0.20
CA ALA A 142 -6.52 25.02 -0.95
C ALA A 142 -7.89 25.64 -0.60
N LYS A 143 -8.11 26.07 0.64
CA LYS A 143 -9.41 26.49 1.18
C LYS A 143 -9.82 27.89 0.69
N GLN A 144 -10.03 28.02 -0.61
CA GLN A 144 -10.77 29.12 -1.23
C GLN A 144 -11.90 28.67 -2.16
N HIS A 145 -12.10 27.37 -2.42
CA HIS A 145 -13.22 26.90 -3.24
C HIS A 145 -14.01 25.77 -2.56
N ASN A 146 -15.34 25.93 -2.58
CA ASN A 146 -16.33 25.13 -1.88
C ASN A 146 -16.77 23.96 -2.76
N ASP A 147 -15.82 23.11 -3.14
CA ASP A 147 -16.07 22.16 -4.22
C ASP A 147 -16.31 20.74 -3.69
N SER A 148 -17.43 20.15 -4.14
CA SER A 148 -17.84 18.78 -3.82
C SER A 148 -17.31 17.84 -4.92
N ILE A 149 -16.62 16.75 -4.57
CA ILE A 149 -16.10 15.77 -5.54
C ILE A 149 -17.24 14.82 -5.98
N ASN A 150 -17.42 14.63 -7.29
CA ASN A 150 -18.43 13.72 -7.84
C ASN A 150 -17.89 12.28 -7.92
N LEU A 151 -18.63 11.32 -7.37
CA LEU A 151 -18.18 9.93 -7.22
C LEU A 151 -19.24 8.93 -7.66
N ILE A 152 -18.78 7.85 -8.32
CA ILE A 152 -19.59 6.71 -8.72
C ILE A 152 -18.90 5.44 -8.21
N GLU A 153 -19.64 4.59 -7.49
CA GLU A 153 -19.17 3.30 -6.99
C GLU A 153 -19.87 2.18 -7.75
N ILE A 154 -19.11 1.23 -8.30
CA ILE A 154 -19.65 0.02 -8.92
C ILE A 154 -19.09 -1.19 -8.18
N SER A 155 -19.95 -1.86 -7.42
CA SER A 155 -19.66 -3.17 -6.85
C SER A 155 -19.80 -4.24 -7.94
N VAL A 156 -18.74 -5.00 -8.17
CA VAL A 156 -18.73 -6.22 -9.02
C VAL A 156 -18.85 -7.46 -8.16
#